data_AF-A0A7X8V3C4-F1
#
_entry.id   AF-A0A7X8V3C4-F1
#
_cell.length_a   1.000
_cell.length_b   1.000
_cell.length_c   1.000
_cell.angle_alpha   90.00
_cell.angle_beta   90.00
_cell.angle_gamma   90.00
#
_symmetry.space_group_name_H-M   'P 1'
#
loop_
_entity.id
_entity.type
_entity.pdbx_description
1 polymer ?
#
loop_
_entity_poly.entity_id
_entity_poly.type
_entity_poly.pdbx_seq_one_letter_code
_entity_poly.pdbx_strand_id
1 'polypeptide(L)' 'MARTKTYEEINEKIKSGKVTVVTAEEIIPMVKEEGPAAVLEKVDVVTTATFGPMCSSGLFLNFGHSDPPIKMSKVWLND' A
#
# COMPACT_ATOMS: atom_id res chain seq x y z
N MET A 1 0.33 16.31 -23.18
CA MET A 1 0.86 14.98 -22.75
C MET A 1 0.31 14.72 -21.36
N ALA A 2 -0.08 13.49 -21.03
CA ALA A 2 -0.48 13.15 -19.67
C ALA A 2 0.75 13.29 -18.76
N ARG A 3 0.68 14.18 -17.76
CA ARG A 3 1.71 14.34 -16.74
C ARG A 3 1.67 13.12 -15.81
N THR A 4 2.80 12.74 -15.26
CA THR A 4 2.88 11.74 -14.18
C THR A 4 3.62 12.38 -13.02
N LYS A 5 3.02 12.39 -11.84
CA LYS A 5 3.69 12.85 -10.61
C LYS A 5 4.78 11.84 -10.23
N THR A 6 5.97 12.32 -9.90
CA THR A 6 7.05 11.45 -9.42
C THR A 6 6.87 11.13 -7.95
N TYR A 7 7.49 10.06 -7.47
CA TYR A 7 7.48 9.73 -6.05
C TYR A 7 8.17 10.81 -5.22
N GLU A 8 9.22 11.44 -5.75
CA GLU A 8 9.91 12.54 -5.10
C GLU A 8 8.95 13.73 -4.87
N GLU A 9 8.19 14.14 -5.90
CA GLU A 9 7.18 15.21 -5.78
C GLU A 9 6.14 14.86 -4.70
N ILE A 10 5.60 13.65 -4.74
CA ILE A 10 4.57 13.20 -3.79
C ILE A 10 5.14 13.16 -2.37
N ASN A 11 6.36 12.64 -2.18
CA ASN A 11 7.01 12.54 -0.88
C ASN A 11 7.32 13.92 -0.28
N GLU A 12 7.68 14.91 -1.08
CA GLU A 12 7.85 16.30 -0.63
C GLU A 12 6.53 16.91 -0.14
N LYS A 13 5.42 16.67 -0.85
CA LYS A 13 4.07 17.11 -0.41
C LYS A 13 3.64 16.43 0.89
N ILE A 14 3.94 15.14 1.04
CA ILE A 14 3.68 14.40 2.29
C ILE A 14 4.47 15.04 3.44
N LYS A 15 5.78 15.22 3.27
CA LYS A 15 6.66 15.82 4.31
C LYS A 15 6.25 17.24 4.69
N SER A 16 5.76 18.02 3.73
CA SER A 16 5.31 19.40 3.95
C SER A 16 3.86 19.52 4.45
N GLY A 17 3.13 18.40 4.59
CA GLY A 17 1.73 18.39 5.03
C GLY A 17 0.75 18.99 4.01
N LYS A 18 1.14 19.10 2.74
CA LYS A 18 0.34 19.68 1.65
C LYS A 18 -0.23 18.65 0.69
N VAL A 19 -0.05 17.37 1.00
CA VAL A 19 -0.53 16.26 0.18
C VAL A 19 -2.07 16.21 0.18
N THR A 20 -2.66 16.14 -1.01
CA THR A 20 -4.10 15.85 -1.14
C THR A 20 -4.29 14.34 -1.24
N VAL A 21 -4.94 13.77 -0.23
CA VAL A 21 -5.26 12.34 -0.17
C VAL A 21 -6.77 12.16 -0.28
N VAL A 22 -7.19 11.25 -1.15
CA VAL A 22 -8.61 10.87 -1.29
C VAL A 22 -8.75 9.35 -1.22
N THR A 23 -9.96 8.88 -1.05
CA THR A 23 -10.32 7.46 -1.12
C THR A 23 -10.66 7.03 -2.55
N ALA A 24 -10.66 5.71 -2.77
CA ALA A 24 -11.11 5.12 -4.03
C ALA A 24 -12.60 5.42 -4.34
N GLU A 25 -13.43 5.72 -3.34
CA GLU A 25 -14.83 6.10 -3.56
C GLU A 25 -14.96 7.58 -3.95
N GLU A 26 -14.15 8.46 -3.36
CA GLU A 26 -14.16 9.90 -3.64
C GLU A 26 -13.59 10.24 -5.01
N ILE A 27 -12.59 9.48 -5.50
CA ILE A 27 -11.94 9.79 -6.79
C ILE A 27 -12.88 9.56 -8.00
N ILE A 28 -13.84 8.63 -7.89
CA ILE A 28 -14.74 8.24 -8.99
C ILE A 28 -15.61 9.42 -9.47
N PRO A 29 -16.38 10.10 -8.59
CA PRO A 29 -17.17 11.27 -9.01
C PRO A 29 -16.28 12.42 -9.50
N MET A 30 -15.13 12.68 -8.86
CA MET A 30 -14.21 13.74 -9.28
C MET A 30 -13.76 13.55 -10.74
N VAL A 31 -13.36 12.34 -11.12
CA VAL A 31 -12.91 12.04 -12.49
C VAL A 31 -14.07 12.12 -13.48
N LYS A 32 -15.28 11.72 -13.07
CA LYS A 32 -16.49 11.81 -13.90
C LYS A 32 -16.88 13.26 -14.20
N GLU A 33 -16.72 14.15 -13.23
CA GLU A 33 -17.13 15.56 -13.33
C GLU A 33 -16.07 16.43 -14.01
N GLU A 34 -14.79 16.24 -13.66
CA GLU A 34 -13.71 17.15 -14.07
C GLU A 34 -12.76 16.55 -15.12
N GLY A 35 -12.80 15.24 -15.30
CA GLY A 35 -11.89 14.50 -16.16
C GLY A 35 -10.54 14.17 -15.50
N PRO A 36 -9.83 13.14 -15.98
CA PRO A 36 -8.64 12.59 -15.32
C PRO A 36 -7.47 13.58 -15.25
N ALA A 37 -7.30 14.43 -16.26
CA ALA A 37 -6.20 15.40 -16.29
C ALA A 37 -6.36 16.51 -15.24
N ALA A 38 -7.59 16.98 -15.00
CA ALA A 38 -7.86 18.00 -13.99
C ALA A 38 -7.72 17.41 -12.57
N VAL A 39 -8.24 16.20 -12.36
CA VAL A 39 -8.12 15.50 -11.08
C VAL A 39 -6.66 15.17 -10.74
N LEU A 40 -5.85 14.80 -11.73
CA LEU A 40 -4.42 14.56 -11.55
C LEU A 40 -3.70 15.77 -10.95
N GLU A 41 -4.08 17.00 -11.32
CA GLU A 41 -3.47 18.20 -10.76
C GLU A 41 -3.86 18.42 -9.29
N LYS A 42 -5.07 18.01 -8.89
CA LYS A 42 -5.63 18.22 -7.55
C LYS A 42 -5.27 17.13 -6.54
N VAL A 43 -5.18 15.87 -6.97
CA VAL A 43 -5.03 14.69 -6.09
C VAL A 43 -3.62 14.12 -6.18
N ASP A 44 -2.99 13.86 -5.03
CA ASP A 44 -1.64 13.31 -4.96
C ASP A 44 -1.63 11.81 -4.64
N VAL A 45 -2.52 11.36 -3.76
CA VAL A 45 -2.60 9.95 -3.33
C VAL A 45 -4.05 9.49 -3.30
N VAL A 46 -4.32 8.32 -3.88
CA VAL A 46 -5.60 7.62 -3.74
C VAL A 46 -5.39 6.43 -2.80
N THR A 47 -6.12 6.42 -1.70
CA THR A 47 -6.11 5.34 -0.72
C THR A 47 -7.26 4.38 -1.00
N THR A 48 -6.98 3.09 -0.91
CA THR A 48 -8.01 2.06 -0.97
C THR A 48 -7.81 1.12 0.20
N ALA A 49 -8.90 0.79 0.87
CA ALA A 49 -8.89 -0.24 1.90
C ALA A 49 -9.42 -1.53 1.25
N THR A 50 -8.56 -2.53 1.13
CA THR A 50 -8.97 -3.88 0.73
C THR A 50 -9.26 -4.70 1.97
N PHE A 51 -10.52 -5.08 2.17
CA PHE A 51 -10.88 -6.12 3.14
C PHE A 51 -10.90 -7.48 2.45
N GLY A 52 -9.74 -8.12 2.39
CA GLY A 52 -9.58 -9.46 1.84
C GLY A 52 -8.26 -10.10 2.27
N PRO A 53 -8.17 -11.44 2.32
CA PRO A 53 -6.89 -12.11 2.54
C PRO A 53 -5.94 -11.73 1.41
N MET A 54 -4.93 -10.92 1.71
CA MET A 54 -3.92 -10.56 0.71
C MET A 54 -3.13 -11.81 0.35
N CYS A 55 -3.11 -12.14 -0.93
CA CYS A 55 -2.48 -13.35 -1.47
C CYS A 55 -0.96 -13.46 -1.25
N SER A 56 -0.34 -12.46 -0.61
CA SER A 56 1.10 -12.33 -0.41
C SER A 56 1.55 -12.32 1.07
N SER A 57 0.63 -12.45 2.04
CA SER A 57 0.97 -12.32 3.47
C SER A 57 1.20 -13.65 4.21
N GLY A 58 1.24 -14.78 3.52
CA GLY A 58 1.42 -16.11 4.14
C GLY A 58 2.88 -16.54 4.18
N LEU A 59 3.37 -16.95 5.35
CA LEU A 59 4.68 -17.61 5.51
C LEU A 59 4.47 -18.99 6.15
N PHE A 60 4.83 -20.05 5.43
CA PHE A 60 4.87 -21.42 5.96
C PHE A 60 6.33 -21.80 6.21
N LEU A 61 6.69 -22.05 7.47
CA LEU A 61 8.01 -22.52 7.87
C LEU A 61 7.94 -24.03 8.16
N ASN A 62 8.69 -24.82 7.39
CA ASN A 62 8.87 -26.24 7.64
C ASN A 62 10.31 -26.48 8.11
N PHE A 63 10.47 -26.96 9.34
CA PHE A 63 11.78 -27.22 9.95
C PHE A 63 12.28 -28.66 9.74
N GLY A 64 11.55 -29.48 8.97
CA GLY A 64 11.85 -30.89 8.75
C GLY A 64 11.61 -31.77 9.99
N HIS A 65 11.73 -33.09 9.79
CA HIS A 65 11.76 -34.04 10.90
C HIS A 65 13.20 -34.22 11.36
N SER A 66 13.43 -34.01 12.65
CA SER A 66 14.72 -34.25 13.30
C SER A 66 14.74 -35.64 13.94
N ASP A 67 15.89 -36.31 13.89
CA ASP A 67 16.17 -37.51 14.67
C ASP A 67 17.48 -37.27 15.45
N PRO A 68 17.43 -37.12 16.78
CA PRO A 68 16.25 -37.26 17.66
C PRO A 68 15.25 -36.08 17.56
N PRO A 69 13.98 -36.26 17.97
CA PRO A 69 12.96 -35.20 17.89
C PRO A 69 13.31 -33.95 18.70
N ILE A 70 13.16 -32.77 18.09
CA ILE A 70 13.40 -31.47 18.74
C ILE A 70 12.09 -30.91 19.33
N LYS A 71 12.13 -30.53 20.62
CA LYS A 71 11.05 -29.79 21.28
C LYS A 71 11.28 -28.28 21.20
N MET A 72 10.53 -27.60 20.34
CA MET A 72 10.58 -26.14 20.20
C MET A 72 9.71 -25.45 21.25
N SER A 73 10.30 -25.02 22.36
CA SER A 73 9.56 -24.42 23.50
C SER A 73 9.46 -22.90 23.43
N LYS A 74 10.44 -22.25 22.80
CA LYS A 74 10.45 -20.82 22.48
C LYS A 74 11.11 -20.65 21.12
N VAL A 75 10.43 -19.96 20.21
CA VAL A 75 10.85 -19.78 18.81
C VAL A 75 10.59 -18.33 18.45
N TRP A 76 11.57 -17.69 17.82
CA TRP A 76 11.46 -16.31 17.33
C TRP A 76 11.82 -16.29 15.85
N LEU A 77 11.10 -15.43 15.12
CA LEU A 77 11.44 -15.06 13.76
C LEU A 77 11.72 -13.55 13.83
N ASN A 78 13.00 -13.18 13.70
CA ASN A 78 13.58 -11.87 14.02
C ASN A 78 13.81 -11.62 15.52
N ASP A 79 14.35 -10.42 15.81
CA ASP A 79 14.80 -9.95 17.12
C ASP A 79 13.65 -9.69 18.10
#